data_AF-A0A3M1JKW9-F1
#
_entry.id   AF-A0A3M1JKW9-F1
#
_cell.length_a   1.000
_cell.length_b   1.000
_cell.length_c   1.000
_cell.angle_alpha   90.00
_cell.angle_beta   90.00
_cell.angle_gamma   90.00
#
_symmetry.space_group_name_H-M   'P 1'
#
loop_
_entity.id
_entity.type
_entity.pdbx_description
1 polymer ?
#
loop_
_entity_poly.entity_id
_entity_poly.type
_entity_poly.pdbx_seq_one_letter_code
_entity_poly.pdbx_strand_id
1 'polypeptide(L)'
;FHPPCTYLTVCAAWAFGDGPYHQKVKPETLVGAARREAREKALDEIRALLALPYPKAIENPARSFINRSIRPPDQVIQPYEFGEDASKATGLWLDRLPPLKPTRRVPGRIVQTARGPVERWANQTDSGQNRLSPSADRWLERSRTYPGIARAMGDQWG
;
A
#
# COMPACT_ATOMS: atom_id res chain seq x y z
N PHE A 1 2.85 -1.46 12.74
CA PHE A 1 1.97 -0.28 12.58
C PHE A 1 1.37 -0.27 11.19
N HIS A 2 0.09 0.12 11.08
CA HIS A 2 -0.63 0.30 9.81
C HIS A 2 -1.23 1.72 9.74
N PRO A 3 -0.40 2.76 9.55
CA PRO A 3 -0.88 4.14 9.51
C PRO A 3 -1.73 4.39 8.25
N PRO A 4 -2.73 5.29 8.30
CA PRO A 4 -3.59 5.59 7.16
C PRO A 4 -2.79 6.04 5.92
N CYS A 5 -3.10 5.47 4.76
CA CYS A 5 -2.40 5.79 3.52
C CYS A 5 -3.02 6.94 2.70
N THR A 6 -4.12 7.54 3.15
CA THR A 6 -4.94 8.50 2.38
C THR A 6 -4.15 9.69 1.82
N TYR A 7 -3.22 10.23 2.61
CA TYR A 7 -2.35 11.35 2.21
C TYR A 7 -0.95 10.92 1.81
N LEU A 8 -0.62 9.63 1.96
CA LEU A 8 0.67 9.05 1.59
C LEU A 8 0.62 8.36 0.22
N THR A 9 -0.57 8.01 -0.28
CA THR A 9 -0.74 7.34 -1.57
C THR A 9 -0.54 8.26 -2.76
N VAL A 10 0.08 7.74 -3.82
CA VAL A 10 0.26 8.43 -5.10
C VAL A 10 -0.96 8.33 -6.03
N CYS A 11 -1.93 7.46 -5.73
CA CYS A 11 -3.11 7.26 -6.60
C CYS A 11 -4.01 8.50 -6.70
N ALA A 12 -3.95 9.41 -5.72
CA ALA A 12 -4.69 10.67 -5.70
C ALA A 12 -3.74 11.88 -5.78
N ALA A 13 -2.60 11.74 -6.46
CA ALA A 13 -1.58 12.78 -6.52
C ALA A 13 -2.09 14.11 -7.11
N TRP A 14 -3.08 14.05 -8.02
CA TRP A 14 -3.75 15.20 -8.61
C TRP A 14 -4.32 16.17 -7.56
N ALA A 15 -4.81 15.65 -6.43
CA ALA A 15 -5.47 16.43 -5.40
C ALA A 15 -4.47 17.28 -4.58
N PHE A 16 -3.16 17.10 -4.77
CA PHE A 16 -2.15 17.98 -4.17
C PHE A 16 -1.89 19.26 -4.96
N GLY A 17 -2.36 19.37 -6.20
CA GLY A 17 -2.34 20.62 -6.96
C GLY A 17 -3.44 21.57 -6.47
N ASP A 18 -3.36 22.84 -6.87
CA ASP A 18 -4.36 23.87 -6.51
C ASP A 18 -5.51 23.99 -7.53
N GLY A 19 -5.56 23.06 -8.49
CA GLY A 19 -6.60 22.99 -9.52
C GLY A 19 -6.25 23.76 -10.80
N PRO A 20 -7.18 23.80 -11.78
CA PRO A 20 -8.47 23.11 -11.77
C PRO A 20 -8.34 21.58 -11.83
N TYR A 21 -9.35 20.85 -11.36
CA TYR A 21 -9.35 19.38 -11.31
C TYR A 21 -10.28 18.81 -12.39
N HIS A 22 -9.88 17.69 -13.01
CA HIS A 22 -10.75 16.96 -13.94
C HIS A 22 -11.68 15.98 -13.21
N GLN A 23 -11.42 15.71 -11.93
CA GLN A 23 -12.29 14.90 -11.07
C GLN A 23 -13.44 15.73 -10.49
N LYS A 24 -14.56 15.05 -10.23
CA LYS A 24 -15.62 15.58 -9.36
C LYS A 24 -15.16 15.52 -7.90
N VAL A 25 -14.68 16.64 -7.38
CA VAL A 25 -14.20 16.75 -5.99
C VAL A 25 -15.41 16.81 -5.06
N LYS A 26 -15.45 15.91 -4.07
CA LYS A 26 -16.49 15.93 -3.03
C LYS A 26 -16.16 17.01 -1.98
N PRO A 27 -17.16 17.63 -1.32
CA PRO A 27 -16.94 18.69 -0.33
C PRO A 27 -15.92 18.34 0.77
N GLU A 28 -15.91 17.09 1.23
CA GLU A 28 -15.03 16.58 2.29
C GLU A 28 -13.60 16.26 1.81
N THR A 29 -13.33 16.34 0.50
CA THR A 29 -12.03 15.99 -0.06
C THR A 29 -11.05 17.15 0.09
N LEU A 30 -10.04 16.99 0.94
CA LEU A 30 -8.92 17.93 1.00
C LEU A 30 -8.18 17.98 -0.34
N VAL A 31 -7.97 19.20 -0.84
CA VAL A 31 -7.20 19.50 -2.05
C VAL A 31 -6.20 20.65 -1.80
N GLY A 32 -5.27 20.90 -2.73
CA GLY A 32 -4.34 22.02 -2.68
C GLY A 32 -3.50 22.08 -1.40
N ALA A 33 -3.35 23.30 -0.87
CA ALA A 33 -2.57 23.56 0.35
C ALA A 33 -2.99 22.69 1.55
N ALA A 34 -4.30 22.57 1.80
CA ALA A 34 -4.82 21.76 2.91
C ALA A 34 -4.45 20.27 2.78
N ARG A 35 -4.46 19.73 1.55
CA ARG A 35 -4.03 18.34 1.32
C ARG A 35 -2.53 18.17 1.50
N ARG A 36 -1.72 19.15 1.09
CA ARG A 36 -0.26 19.15 1.30
C ARG A 36 0.06 19.16 2.79
N GLU A 37 -0.60 20.00 3.57
CA GLU A 37 -0.46 20.04 5.03
C GLU A 37 -0.84 18.69 5.67
N ALA A 38 -1.96 18.09 5.26
CA ALA A 38 -2.37 16.77 5.75
C ALA A 38 -1.35 15.67 5.41
N ARG A 39 -0.66 15.76 4.27
CA ARG A 39 0.44 14.85 3.93
C ARG A 39 1.65 15.07 4.83
N GLU A 40 2.05 16.31 5.09
CA GLU A 40 3.18 16.56 5.99
C GLU A 40 2.91 16.01 7.40
N LYS A 41 1.69 16.21 7.92
CA LYS A 41 1.25 15.57 9.19
C LYS A 41 1.35 14.05 9.14
N ALA A 42 0.86 13.43 8.07
CA ALA A 42 0.96 11.98 7.90
C ALA A 42 2.43 11.49 7.80
N LEU A 43 3.32 12.27 7.18
CA LEU A 43 4.76 11.96 7.12
C LEU A 43 5.42 12.12 8.50
N ASP A 44 5.02 13.12 9.29
CA ASP A 44 5.50 13.30 10.66
C ASP A 44 5.06 12.14 11.57
N GLU A 45 3.85 11.61 11.39
CA GLU A 45 3.42 10.38 12.05
C GLU A 45 4.35 9.20 11.69
N ILE A 46 4.71 9.02 10.42
CA ILE A 46 5.68 7.98 10.02
C ILE A 46 7.04 8.19 10.70
N ARG A 47 7.55 9.43 10.74
CA ARG A 47 8.82 9.75 11.41
C ARG A 47 8.75 9.44 12.90
N ALA A 48 7.66 9.82 13.57
CA ALA A 48 7.43 9.54 14.97
C ALA A 48 7.39 8.04 15.25
N LEU A 49 6.68 7.26 14.42
CA LEU A 49 6.66 5.80 14.52
C LEU A 49 8.05 5.19 14.35
N LEU A 50 8.82 5.62 13.34
CA LEU A 50 10.18 5.16 13.12
C LEU A 50 11.11 5.48 14.31
N ALA A 51 10.92 6.61 14.99
CA ALA A 51 11.74 7.03 16.13
C ALA A 51 11.48 6.24 17.43
N LEU A 52 10.43 5.42 17.51
CA LEU A 52 10.10 4.66 18.72
C LEU A 52 11.26 3.74 19.18
N PRO A 53 11.47 3.51 20.48
CA PRO A 53 12.68 2.82 20.96
C PRO A 53 12.61 1.29 20.92
N TYR A 54 11.67 0.67 20.19
CA TYR A 54 11.44 -0.78 20.15
C TYR A 54 11.38 -1.32 18.72
N PRO A 55 11.59 -2.63 18.47
CA PRO A 55 11.47 -3.22 17.13
C PRO A 55 10.08 -2.98 16.54
N LYS A 56 10.01 -2.62 15.26
CA LYS A 56 8.73 -2.35 14.60
C LYS A 56 8.80 -2.57 13.09
N ALA A 57 7.63 -2.84 12.52
CA ALA A 57 7.38 -2.75 11.09
C ALA A 57 6.27 -1.72 10.86
N ILE A 58 6.46 -0.82 9.90
CA ILE A 58 5.40 0.03 9.37
C ILE A 58 4.99 -0.54 8.03
N GLU A 59 3.69 -0.79 7.85
CA GLU A 59 3.12 -1.27 6.59
C GLU A 59 2.33 -0.15 5.91
N ASN A 60 2.60 0.06 4.62
CA ASN A 60 1.89 0.99 3.76
C ASN A 60 2.02 0.54 2.29
N PRO A 61 1.20 1.04 1.35
CA PRO A 61 1.47 0.89 -0.07
C PRO A 61 2.95 1.13 -0.45
N ALA A 62 3.54 0.15 -1.16
CA ALA A 62 4.95 0.19 -1.55
C ALA A 62 5.33 1.42 -2.40
N ARG A 63 4.36 1.96 -3.15
CA ARG A 63 4.47 3.25 -3.85
C ARG A 63 3.71 4.31 -3.08
N SER A 64 4.44 5.14 -2.34
CA SER A 64 3.89 6.21 -1.52
C SER A 64 4.86 7.39 -1.45
N PHE A 65 4.38 8.52 -0.90
CA PHE A 65 5.20 9.69 -0.62
C PHE A 65 6.24 9.44 0.48
N ILE A 66 6.14 8.35 1.25
CA ILE A 66 7.15 7.93 2.23
C ILE A 66 8.49 7.70 1.53
N ASN A 67 8.48 7.05 0.35
CA ASN A 67 9.69 6.68 -0.40
C ASN A 67 10.58 7.89 -0.69
N ARG A 68 9.96 9.00 -1.12
CA ARG A 68 10.68 10.22 -1.51
C ARG A 68 10.99 11.12 -0.32
N SER A 69 10.13 11.14 0.69
CA SER A 69 10.19 12.15 1.76
C SER A 69 10.90 11.65 3.03
N ILE A 70 11.05 10.34 3.17
CA ILE A 70 11.66 9.70 4.35
C ILE A 70 12.72 8.71 3.88
N ARG A 71 12.32 7.54 3.35
CA ARG A 71 13.21 6.51 2.79
C ARG A 71 12.41 5.44 2.03
N PRO A 72 13.01 4.69 1.10
CA PRO A 72 12.36 3.51 0.51
C PRO A 72 12.05 2.43 1.56
N PRO A 73 11.07 1.54 1.32
CA PRO A 73 10.82 0.41 2.19
C PRO A 73 12.01 -0.56 2.18
N ASP A 74 12.26 -1.22 3.31
CA ASP A 74 13.29 -2.26 3.42
C ASP A 74 12.91 -3.53 2.64
N GLN A 75 11.59 -3.75 2.52
CA GLN A 75 11.05 -4.89 1.80
C GLN A 75 9.73 -4.53 1.13
N VAL A 76 9.51 -5.04 -0.08
CA VAL A 76 8.19 -5.05 -0.72
C VAL A 76 7.71 -6.49 -0.80
N ILE A 77 6.54 -6.75 -0.24
CA ILE A 77 5.92 -8.07 -0.19
C ILE A 77 4.61 -8.10 -0.98
N GLN A 78 4.17 -9.31 -1.33
CA GLN A 78 2.94 -9.57 -2.07
C GLN A 78 2.10 -10.64 -1.38
N PRO A 79 0.76 -10.53 -1.33
CA PRO A 79 -0.08 -11.53 -0.66
C PRO A 79 0.12 -12.95 -1.20
N TYR A 80 0.35 -13.08 -2.50
CA TYR A 80 0.64 -14.37 -3.14
C TYR A 80 1.92 -15.05 -2.66
N GLU A 81 2.83 -14.36 -1.98
CA GLU A 81 4.01 -14.95 -1.35
C GLU A 81 3.68 -15.59 0.00
N PHE A 82 2.48 -15.33 0.53
CA PHE A 82 2.01 -15.71 1.86
C PHE A 82 0.70 -16.51 1.83
N GLY A 83 0.39 -17.19 0.72
CA GLY A 83 -0.73 -18.12 0.63
C GLY A 83 -2.04 -17.55 0.08
N GLU A 84 -2.03 -16.32 -0.44
CA GLU A 84 -3.25 -15.62 -0.89
C GLU A 84 -3.32 -15.49 -2.41
N ASP A 85 -4.48 -15.70 -3.04
CA ASP A 85 -4.67 -15.41 -4.46
C ASP A 85 -4.92 -13.91 -4.70
N ALA A 86 -3.93 -13.08 -4.39
CA ALA A 86 -4.01 -11.64 -4.56
C ALA A 86 -2.64 -11.00 -4.83
N SER A 87 -2.66 -9.92 -5.62
CA SER A 87 -1.51 -9.03 -5.80
C SER A 87 -1.82 -7.65 -5.22
N LYS A 88 -0.99 -7.21 -4.29
CA LYS A 88 -1.04 -5.88 -3.68
C LYS A 88 0.33 -5.57 -3.10
N ALA A 89 1.15 -4.85 -3.86
CA ALA A 89 2.50 -4.48 -3.45
C ALA A 89 2.46 -3.68 -2.15
N THR A 90 3.00 -4.28 -1.09
CA THR A 90 2.96 -3.75 0.26
C THR A 90 4.38 -3.48 0.71
N GLY A 91 4.68 -2.23 1.06
CA GLY A 91 5.98 -1.81 1.54
C GLY A 91 6.06 -2.02 3.05
N LEU A 92 7.20 -2.54 3.51
CA LEU A 92 7.54 -2.68 4.91
C LEU A 92 8.76 -1.80 5.21
N TRP A 93 8.58 -0.86 6.13
CA TRP A 93 9.68 -0.12 6.74
C TRP A 93 9.97 -0.75 8.10
N LEU A 94 11.08 -1.47 8.15
CA LEU A 94 11.52 -2.27 9.28
C LEU A 94 12.53 -1.48 10.10
N ASP A 95 12.43 -1.60 11.41
CA ASP A 95 13.43 -1.14 12.36
C ASP A 95 13.65 -2.25 13.39
N ARG A 96 14.91 -2.73 13.48
CA ARG A 96 15.33 -3.84 14.35
C ARG A 96 14.52 -5.14 14.18
N LEU A 97 13.87 -5.33 13.03
CA LEU A 97 13.21 -6.56 12.64
C LEU A 97 13.86 -7.13 11.38
N PRO A 98 14.03 -8.46 11.28
CA PRO A 98 14.49 -9.10 10.05
C PRO A 98 13.40 -9.02 8.95
N PRO A 99 13.78 -9.01 7.66
CA PRO A 99 12.82 -9.10 6.55
C PRO A 99 11.85 -10.28 6.73
N LEU A 100 10.57 -10.05 6.40
CA LEU A 100 9.52 -11.05 6.52
C LEU A 100 9.73 -12.17 5.50
N LYS A 101 9.78 -13.42 5.95
CA LYS A 101 10.02 -14.57 5.07
C LYS A 101 8.71 -15.01 4.40
N PRO A 102 8.67 -15.13 3.06
CA PRO A 102 7.56 -15.76 2.36
C PRO A 102 7.25 -17.14 2.93
N THR A 103 5.96 -17.45 3.10
CA THR A 103 5.51 -18.71 3.71
C THR A 103 4.98 -19.70 2.68
N ARG A 104 4.25 -19.23 1.65
CA ARG A 104 3.66 -20.08 0.61
C ARG A 104 3.35 -19.27 -0.64
N ARG A 105 3.97 -19.64 -1.76
CA ARG A 105 3.66 -19.02 -3.06
C ARG A 105 2.38 -19.59 -3.66
N VAL A 106 1.45 -18.73 -4.08
CA VAL A 106 0.26 -19.07 -4.88
C VAL A 106 0.46 -18.60 -6.32
N PRO A 107 0.51 -19.50 -7.33
CA PRO A 107 0.64 -19.13 -8.73
C PRO A 107 -0.56 -18.31 -9.21
N GLY A 108 -0.31 -17.27 -9.99
CA GLY A 108 -1.35 -16.51 -10.69
C GLY A 108 -1.74 -17.17 -12.01
N ARG A 109 -2.88 -16.77 -12.58
CA ARG A 109 -3.23 -17.17 -13.94
C ARG A 109 -2.32 -16.47 -14.95
N ILE A 110 -1.97 -17.14 -16.04
CA ILE A 110 -1.18 -16.54 -17.12
C ILE A 110 -2.10 -15.78 -18.08
N VAL A 111 -1.81 -14.50 -18.27
CA VAL A 111 -2.50 -13.62 -19.22
C VAL A 111 -1.51 -13.22 -20.31
N GLN A 112 -1.90 -13.41 -21.56
CA GLN A 112 -1.11 -12.94 -22.71
C GLN A 112 -1.30 -11.43 -22.88
N THR A 113 -0.20 -10.69 -22.97
CA THR A 113 -0.21 -9.25 -23.25
C THR A 113 0.66 -8.95 -24.46
N ALA A 114 0.55 -7.73 -24.99
CA ALA A 114 1.45 -7.27 -26.07
C ALA A 114 2.95 -7.30 -25.70
N ARG A 115 3.29 -7.39 -24.40
CA ARG A 115 4.66 -7.47 -23.89
C ARG A 115 5.06 -8.89 -23.47
N GLY A 116 4.23 -9.90 -23.74
CA GLY A 116 4.43 -11.29 -23.34
C GLY A 116 3.50 -11.74 -22.20
N PRO A 117 3.66 -13.01 -21.76
CA PRO A 117 2.85 -13.60 -20.71
C PRO A 117 3.16 -12.97 -19.34
N VAL A 118 2.11 -12.70 -18.56
CA VAL A 118 2.23 -12.17 -17.19
C VAL A 118 1.29 -12.91 -16.25
N GLU A 119 1.70 -13.09 -14.99
CA GLU A 119 0.79 -13.57 -13.95
C GLU A 119 -0.22 -12.49 -13.54
N ARG A 120 -1.44 -12.93 -13.25
CA ARG A 120 -2.52 -12.14 -12.65
C ARG A 120 -3.21 -12.94 -11.57
N TRP A 121 -3.54 -12.28 -10.46
CA TRP A 121 -4.24 -12.91 -9.34
C TRP A 121 -5.73 -12.57 -9.34
N ALA A 122 -6.52 -13.21 -8.48
CA ALA A 122 -7.98 -13.09 -8.47
C ALA A 122 -8.48 -11.65 -8.30
N ASN A 123 -7.73 -10.79 -7.60
CA ASN A 123 -8.09 -9.39 -7.42
C ASN A 123 -7.75 -8.48 -8.61
N GLN A 124 -7.17 -9.01 -9.69
CA GLN A 124 -6.77 -8.24 -10.88
C GLN A 124 -7.55 -8.63 -12.13
N THR A 125 -7.90 -7.66 -12.96
CA THR A 125 -8.28 -7.86 -14.37
C THR A 125 -7.08 -8.34 -15.18
N ASP A 126 -7.31 -8.73 -16.43
CA ASP A 126 -6.23 -9.15 -17.33
C ASP A 126 -5.30 -7.97 -17.66
N SER A 127 -5.83 -6.75 -17.71
CA SER A 127 -5.05 -5.51 -17.79
C SER A 127 -4.26 -5.17 -16.51
N GLY A 128 -4.45 -5.92 -15.42
CA GLY A 128 -3.76 -5.72 -14.14
C GLY A 128 -4.43 -4.70 -13.21
N GLN A 129 -5.54 -4.10 -13.62
CA GLN A 129 -6.35 -3.23 -12.76
C GLN A 129 -7.02 -4.05 -11.66
N ASN A 130 -7.33 -3.42 -10.54
CA ASN A 130 -8.07 -4.11 -9.47
C ASN A 130 -9.53 -4.35 -9.89
N ARG A 131 -10.06 -5.56 -9.64
CA ARG A 131 -11.44 -5.95 -9.99
C ARG A 131 -12.54 -5.31 -9.13
N LEU A 132 -12.19 -4.71 -7.98
CA LEU A 132 -13.16 -4.04 -7.13
C LEU A 132 -13.73 -2.80 -7.83
N SER A 133 -15.02 -2.90 -8.17
CA SER A 133 -15.83 -1.78 -8.66
C SER A 133 -15.86 -0.63 -7.65
N PRO A 134 -16.04 0.62 -8.11
CA PRO A 134 -16.24 1.76 -7.22
C PRO A 134 -17.41 1.53 -6.25
N SER A 135 -17.16 1.68 -4.95
CA SER A 135 -18.16 1.63 -3.88
C SER A 135 -17.72 2.52 -2.72
N ALA A 136 -18.62 2.80 -1.78
CA ALA A 136 -18.30 3.58 -0.58
C ALA A 136 -17.21 2.90 0.28
N ASP A 137 -17.25 1.56 0.37
CA ASP A 137 -16.36 0.78 1.23
C ASP A 137 -15.12 0.24 0.51
N ARG A 138 -14.97 0.52 -0.80
CA ARG A 138 -13.86 0.04 -1.62
C ARG A 138 -12.49 0.38 -1.00
N TRP A 139 -12.36 1.57 -0.42
CA TRP A 139 -11.10 1.99 0.22
C TRP A 139 -10.79 1.13 1.45
N LEU A 140 -11.81 0.79 2.24
CA LEU A 140 -11.69 -0.05 3.43
C LEU A 140 -11.35 -1.49 3.02
N GLU A 141 -12.07 -2.07 2.06
CA GLU A 141 -11.80 -3.41 1.56
C GLU A 141 -10.38 -3.55 1.01
N ARG A 142 -9.92 -2.53 0.28
CA ARG A 142 -8.55 -2.51 -0.25
C ARG A 142 -7.49 -2.23 0.82
N SER A 143 -7.86 -1.70 1.98
CA SER A 143 -6.93 -1.44 3.09
C SER A 143 -6.65 -2.68 3.94
N ARG A 144 -7.55 -3.68 3.94
CA ARG A 144 -7.43 -4.89 4.76
C ARG A 144 -6.06 -5.56 4.59
N THR A 145 -5.45 -5.93 5.72
CA THR A 145 -4.27 -6.79 5.76
C THR A 145 -4.69 -8.21 5.41
N TYR A 146 -3.89 -8.88 4.58
CA TYR A 146 -4.16 -10.26 4.18
C TYR A 146 -3.83 -11.23 5.33
N PRO A 147 -4.70 -12.21 5.63
CA PRO A 147 -4.49 -13.16 6.71
C PRO A 147 -3.14 -13.89 6.66
N GLY A 148 -2.70 -14.31 5.47
CA GLY A 148 -1.39 -14.95 5.29
C GLY A 148 -0.21 -14.08 5.71
N ILE A 149 -0.25 -12.78 5.37
CA ILE A 149 0.77 -11.81 5.78
C ILE A 149 0.69 -11.58 7.30
N ALA A 150 -0.51 -11.36 7.83
CA ALA A 150 -0.71 -11.11 9.27
C ALA A 150 -0.21 -12.29 10.12
N ARG A 151 -0.50 -13.53 9.70
CA ARG A 151 0.03 -14.75 10.33
C ARG A 151 1.55 -14.79 10.27
N ALA A 152 2.15 -14.55 9.09
CA ALA A 152 3.60 -14.56 8.97
C ALA A 152 4.28 -13.51 9.85
N MET A 153 3.69 -12.31 9.97
CA MET A 153 4.19 -11.27 10.87
C MET A 153 4.16 -11.72 12.33
N GLY A 154 3.03 -12.27 12.80
CA GLY A 154 2.92 -12.76 14.19
C GLY A 154 3.81 -13.97 14.48
N ASP A 155 3.89 -14.92 13.54
CA ASP A 155 4.74 -16.11 13.70
C ASP A 155 6.23 -15.76 13.71
N GLN A 156 6.66 -14.75 12.94
CA GLN A 156 8.09 -14.39 12.80
C GLN A 156 8.56 -13.32 13.79
N TRP A 157 7.73 -12.31 14.09
CA TRP A 157 8.14 -11.15 14.88
C TRP A 157 7.54 -11.12 16.29
N GLY A 158 6.55 -11.98 16.59
CA GLY A 158 5.76 -11.92 17.82
C GLY A 158 4.71 -10.83 17.80
#